data_AF-A0A2P8N846-F1
#
_entry.id   AF-A0A2P8N846-F1
#
_cell.length_a   1.000
_cell.length_b   1.000
_cell.length_c   1.000
_cell.angle_alpha   90.00
_cell.angle_beta   90.00
_cell.angle_gamma   90.00
#
_symmetry.space_group_name_H-M   'P 1'
#
loop_
_entity.id
_entity.type
_entity.pdbx_description
1 polymer ?
#
loop_
_entity_poly.entity_id
_entity_poly.type
_entity_poly.pdbx_seq_one_letter_code
_entity_poly.pdbx_strand_id
1 'polypeptide(L)'
;MVFTLASGRPVSKLSEDIDPVTAAVSVAFVHSRLGGERGDASLATGIRLSPREAECLRWFAEGMSMADIALMLDISYRSVRSYIDAATNKLGAANNRQAGTIATRIGLI
;
A
#
# COMPACT_ATOMS: atom_id res chain seq x y z
N MET A 1 0.27 -14.50 -3.47
CA MET A 1 1.58 -13.93 -3.05
C MET A 1 2.67 -14.86 -3.55
N VAL A 2 3.78 -14.30 -4.01
CA VAL A 2 4.94 -15.07 -4.49
C VAL A 2 6.09 -14.79 -3.54
N PHE A 3 6.87 -15.82 -3.20
CA PHE A 3 8.09 -15.70 -2.42
C PHE A 3 9.28 -16.09 -3.32
N THR A 4 10.25 -15.20 -3.46
CA THR A 4 11.39 -15.38 -4.39
C THR A 4 12.70 -15.36 -3.62
N LEU A 5 13.56 -16.35 -3.87
CA LEU A 5 14.94 -16.38 -3.40
C LEU A 5 15.86 -16.03 -4.57
N ALA A 6 16.60 -14.92 -4.45
CA ALA A 6 17.57 -14.49 -5.46
C ALA A 6 18.99 -14.90 -5.06
N SER A 7 19.80 -15.25 -6.05
CA SER A 7 21.22 -15.56 -5.90
C SER A 7 22.02 -14.75 -6.91
N GLY A 8 23.21 -14.28 -6.52
CA GLY A 8 24.14 -13.59 -7.44
C GLY A 8 24.82 -14.53 -8.45
N ARG A 9 24.55 -15.84 -8.39
CA ARG A 9 25.08 -16.82 -9.34
C ARG A 9 24.23 -16.81 -10.62
N PRO A 10 24.84 -16.96 -11.81
CA PRO A 10 24.10 -16.94 -13.08
C PRO A 10 23.14 -18.14 -13.25
N VAL A 11 23.46 -19.27 -12.61
CA VAL A 11 22.60 -20.45 -12.52
C VAL A 11 22.66 -21.02 -11.11
N SER A 12 21.50 -21.17 -10.48
CA SER A 12 21.37 -21.85 -9.20
C SER A 12 21.23 -23.35 -9.44
N LYS A 13 22.29 -24.12 -9.19
CA LYS A 13 22.19 -25.59 -9.13
C LYS A 13 21.77 -25.98 -7.72
N LEU A 14 20.59 -26.56 -7.59
CA LEU A 14 20.15 -27.20 -6.35
C LEU A 14 20.78 -28.59 -6.27
N SER A 15 21.29 -28.97 -5.10
CA SER A 15 21.88 -30.30 -4.88
C SER A 15 20.83 -31.40 -4.81
N GLU A 16 19.61 -31.04 -4.42
CA GLU A 16 18.43 -31.90 -4.35
C GLU A 16 17.23 -31.15 -4.92
N ASP A 17 16.27 -31.91 -5.45
CA ASP A 17 15.02 -31.36 -5.95
C ASP A 17 14.17 -30.85 -4.78
N ILE A 18 13.48 -29.73 -4.99
CA ILE A 18 12.64 -29.13 -3.96
C ILE A 18 11.26 -29.80 -4.00
N ASP A 19 10.85 -30.43 -2.90
CA ASP A 19 9.48 -30.92 -2.75
C ASP A 19 8.49 -29.73 -2.78
N PRO A 20 7.58 -29.66 -3.78
CA PRO A 20 6.67 -28.53 -3.94
C PRO A 20 5.69 -28.38 -2.77
N VAL A 21 5.34 -29.47 -2.09
CA VAL A 21 4.40 -29.42 -0.96
C VAL A 21 5.06 -28.76 0.25
N THR A 22 6.26 -29.22 0.62
CA THR A 22 7.05 -28.65 1.73
C THR A 22 7.40 -27.18 1.45
N ALA A 23 7.76 -26.84 0.21
CA ALA A 23 8.03 -25.47 -0.19
C ALA A 23 6.80 -24.56 -0.03
N ALA A 24 5.63 -24.99 -0.52
CA ALA A 24 4.39 -24.21 -0.40
C ALA A 24 3.98 -23.97 1.06
N VAL A 25 4.10 -24.98 1.93
CA VAL A 25 3.80 -24.85 3.36
C VAL A 25 4.77 -23.88 4.05
N SER A 26 6.07 -24.00 3.74
CA SER A 26 7.10 -23.11 4.30
C SER A 26 6.83 -21.65 3.91
N VAL A 27 6.51 -21.40 2.63
CA VAL A 27 6.16 -20.07 2.13
C VAL A 27 4.89 -19.53 2.79
N ALA A 28 3.86 -20.36 2.95
CA ALA A 28 2.62 -19.96 3.63
C ALA A 28 2.88 -19.54 5.09
N PHE A 29 3.73 -20.27 5.81
CA PHE A 29 4.12 -19.94 7.18
C PHE A 29 4.93 -18.65 7.28
N VAL A 30 5.87 -18.44 6.36
CA VAL A 30 6.63 -17.19 6.29
C VAL A 30 5.69 -16.01 6.02
N HIS A 31 4.75 -16.14 5.08
CA HIS A 31 3.76 -15.10 4.79
C HIS A 31 2.85 -14.80 5.97
N SER A 32 2.40 -15.81 6.73
CA SER A 32 1.52 -15.59 7.88
C SER A 32 2.22 -14.83 9.01
N ARG A 33 3.52 -15.05 9.20
CA ARG A 33 4.32 -14.30 10.16
C ARG A 33 4.64 -12.89 9.69
N LEU A 34 5.06 -12.72 8.43
CA LEU A 34 5.45 -11.40 7.91
C LEU A 34 4.24 -10.48 7.66
N GLY A 35 3.08 -11.03 7.29
CA GLY A 35 1.87 -10.24 7.06
C GLY A 35 1.28 -9.58 8.32
N GLY A 36 1.75 -9.96 9.51
CA GLY A 36 1.35 -9.36 10.79
C GLY A 36 2.17 -8.13 11.19
N GLU A 37 3.34 -7.90 10.58
CA GLU A 37 4.18 -6.75 10.89
C GLU A 37 3.75 -5.55 10.03
N ARG A 38 3.40 -4.45 10.70
CA ARG A 38 2.76 -3.26 10.11
C ARG A 38 3.59 -2.68 8.96
N GLY A 39 3.07 -2.84 7.76
CA GLY A 39 3.37 -2.04 6.59
C GLY A 39 4.20 -2.79 5.56
N ASP A 40 3.65 -2.93 4.35
CA ASP A 40 4.44 -3.18 3.14
C ASP A 40 5.31 -1.92 2.85
N ALA A 41 6.25 -1.58 3.73
CA ALA A 41 7.11 -0.40 3.60
C ALA A 41 7.94 -0.44 2.31
N SER A 42 8.22 -1.66 1.81
CA SER A 42 8.85 -1.90 0.52
C SER A 42 7.97 -1.56 -0.69
N LEU A 43 6.65 -1.43 -0.55
CA LEU A 43 5.75 -0.95 -1.61
C LEU A 43 5.62 0.58 -1.60
N ALA A 44 5.92 1.24 -0.49
CA ALA A 44 5.96 2.70 -0.39
C ALA A 44 7.18 3.32 -1.10
N THR A 45 8.10 2.50 -1.62
CA THR A 45 9.38 2.92 -2.22
C THR A 45 9.17 3.53 -3.61
N GLY A 46 8.52 4.70 -3.66
CA GLY A 46 8.36 5.50 -4.87
C GLY A 46 7.13 6.41 -4.86
N ILE A 47 6.10 6.05 -4.08
CA ILE A 47 4.88 6.86 -3.98
C ILE A 47 5.13 8.01 -3.00
N ARG A 48 4.84 9.24 -3.44
CA ARG A 48 4.93 10.45 -2.62
C ARG A 48 3.63 11.26 -2.76
N LEU A 49 2.91 11.38 -1.66
CA LEU A 49 1.78 12.28 -1.55
C LEU A 49 2.28 13.66 -1.12
N SER A 50 1.67 14.72 -1.64
CA SER A 50 1.87 16.05 -1.07
C SER A 50 1.26 16.11 0.34
N PRO A 51 1.67 17.04 1.21
CA PRO A 51 1.08 17.19 2.54
C PRO A 51 -0.45 17.34 2.51
N ARG A 52 -0.98 18.10 1.53
CA ARG A 52 -2.43 18.29 1.37
C ARG A 52 -3.14 17.07 0.83
N GLU A 53 -2.51 16.31 -0.07
CA GLU A 53 -3.05 15.02 -0.53
C GLU A 53 -3.15 14.01 0.61
N ALA A 54 -2.08 13.87 1.41
CA ALA A 54 -2.05 12.97 2.55
C ALA A 54 -3.07 13.38 3.62
N GLU A 55 -3.16 14.67 3.94
CA GLU A 55 -4.10 15.21 4.93
C GLU A 55 -5.56 14.98 4.51
N CYS A 56 -5.93 15.34 3.27
CA CYS A 56 -7.29 15.11 2.77
C CYS A 56 -7.64 13.62 2.70
N LEU A 57 -6.71 12.79 2.23
CA LEU A 57 -6.92 11.36 2.11
C LEU A 57 -7.02 10.68 3.48
N ARG A 58 -6.28 11.16 4.48
CA ARG A 58 -6.34 10.67 5.87
C ARG A 58 -7.72 10.89 6.47
N TRP A 59 -8.23 12.12 6.45
CA TRP A 59 -9.57 12.40 6.96
C TRP A 59 -10.65 11.65 6.21
N PHE A 60 -10.48 11.47 4.90
CA PHE A 60 -11.38 10.67 4.10
C PHE A 60 -11.34 9.17 4.50
N ALA A 61 -10.15 8.63 4.79
CA ALA A 61 -9.98 7.25 5.24
C ALA A 61 -10.59 7.00 6.62
N GLU A 62 -10.59 8.01 7.50
CA GLU A 62 -11.30 8.01 8.79
C GLU A 62 -12.83 8.13 8.65
N GLY A 63 -13.34 8.32 7.42
CA GLY A 63 -14.77 8.33 7.12
C GLY A 63 -15.43 9.71 7.08
N MET A 64 -14.65 10.80 7.14
CA MET A 64 -15.20 12.15 6.98
C MET A 64 -15.66 12.42 5.55
N SER A 65 -16.74 13.19 5.41
CA SER A 65 -17.20 13.63 4.09
C SER A 65 -16.26 14.69 3.51
N MET A 66 -16.14 14.75 2.18
CA MET A 66 -15.33 15.79 1.52
C MET A 66 -15.79 17.22 1.84
N ALA A 67 -17.08 17.41 2.18
CA ALA A 67 -17.60 18.70 2.59
C ALA A 67 -17.12 19.08 3.99
N ASP A 68 -17.12 18.12 4.94
CA ASP A 68 -16.63 18.36 6.29
C ASP A 68 -15.11 18.57 6.31
N ILE A 69 -14.38 17.85 5.46
CA ILE A 69 -12.93 18.06 5.26
C ILE A 69 -12.66 19.46 4.71
N ALA A 70 -13.47 19.91 3.76
CA ALA A 70 -13.35 21.25 3.18
C ALA A 70 -13.56 22.34 4.25
N LEU A 71 -14.57 22.17 5.10
CA LEU A 71 -14.83 23.06 6.23
C LEU A 71 -13.71 23.01 7.28
N MET A 72 -13.19 21.83 7.60
CA MET A 72 -12.12 21.66 8.58
C MET A 72 -10.81 22.30 8.12
N LEU A 73 -10.44 22.09 6.85
CA LEU A 73 -9.16 22.55 6.29
C LEU A 73 -9.22 23.98 5.72
N ASP A 74 -10.38 24.63 5.82
CA ASP A 74 -10.67 25.96 5.25
C ASP A 74 -10.30 26.09 3.76
N ILE A 75 -10.73 25.10 2.96
CA ILE A 75 -10.52 25.05 1.52
C ILE A 75 -11.80 24.65 0.79
N SER A 76 -11.85 24.88 -0.53
CA SER A 76 -13.05 24.52 -1.29
C SER A 76 -13.24 23.00 -1.41
N TYR A 77 -14.51 22.55 -1.48
CA TYR A 77 -14.84 21.16 -1.80
C TYR A 77 -14.14 20.66 -3.08
N ARG A 78 -14.03 21.53 -4.09
CA ARG A 78 -13.33 21.21 -5.35
C ARG A 78 -11.84 20.94 -5.11
N SER A 79 -11.20 21.69 -4.22
CA SER A 79 -9.80 21.49 -3.85
C SER A 79 -9.62 20.15 -3.14
N VAL A 80 -10.46 19.83 -2.15
CA VAL A 80 -10.43 18.52 -1.47
C VAL A 80 -10.60 17.38 -2.46
N ARG A 81 -11.60 17.45 -3.34
CA ARG A 81 -11.82 16.46 -4.40
C ARG A 81 -10.58 16.31 -5.27
N SER A 82 -10.00 17.41 -5.73
CA SER A 82 -8.79 17.40 -6.56
C SER A 82 -7.59 16.77 -5.86
N TYR A 83 -7.39 17.02 -4.56
CA TYR A 83 -6.31 16.41 -3.78
C TYR A 83 -6.51 14.90 -3.61
N ILE A 84 -7.74 14.47 -3.30
CA ILE A 84 -8.06 13.05 -3.17
C ILE A 84 -7.90 12.34 -4.53
N ASP A 85 -8.39 12.91 -5.62
CA ASP A 85 -8.27 12.32 -6.95
C ASP A 85 -6.79 12.21 -7.39
N ALA A 86 -5.97 13.23 -7.11
CA ALA A 86 -4.54 13.19 -7.35
C ALA A 86 -3.84 12.10 -6.52
N ALA A 87 -4.21 11.95 -5.24
CA ALA A 87 -3.70 10.88 -4.38
C ALA A 87 -4.11 9.50 -4.87
N THR A 88 -5.39 9.31 -5.24
CA THR A 88 -5.93 8.06 -5.82
C THR A 88 -5.16 7.66 -7.07
N ASN A 89 -4.87 8.61 -7.97
CA ASN A 89 -4.07 8.35 -9.18
C ASN A 89 -2.63 7.95 -8.84
N LYS A 90 -1.97 8.66 -7.91
CA LYS A 90 -0.60 8.33 -7.47
C LYS A 90 -0.51 6.95 -6.80
N LEU A 91 -1.58 6.53 -6.14
CA LEU A 91 -1.68 5.23 -5.47
C LEU A 91 -2.10 4.11 -6.43
N GLY A 92 -2.46 4.42 -7.69
CA GLY A 92 -2.97 3.44 -8.65
C GLY A 92 -4.28 2.79 -8.21
N ALA A 93 -5.07 3.48 -7.38
CA ALA A 93 -6.32 2.96 -6.84
C ALA A 93 -7.48 3.15 -7.83
N ALA A 94 -8.42 2.21 -7.88
CA ALA A 94 -9.60 2.30 -8.73
C ALA A 94 -10.66 3.28 -8.19
N ASN A 95 -10.62 3.58 -6.88
CA ASN A 95 -11.52 4.53 -6.25
C ASN A 95 -10.91 5.11 -4.96
N ASN A 96 -11.50 6.20 -4.47
CA ASN A 96 -11.00 6.95 -3.31
C ASN A 96 -11.00 6.12 -2.02
N ARG A 97 -11.94 5.19 -1.86
CA ARG A 97 -11.97 4.30 -0.69
C ARG A 97 -10.80 3.32 -0.72
N GLN A 98 -10.54 2.72 -1.89
CA GLN A 98 -9.38 1.86 -2.10
C GLN A 98 -8.07 2.65 -1.91
N ALA A 99 -8.02 3.91 -2.35
CA ALA A 99 -6.87 4.78 -2.14
C ALA A 99 -6.56 4.96 -0.65
N GLY A 100 -7.58 5.23 0.17
CA GLY A 100 -7.44 5.29 1.63
C GLY A 100 -6.87 3.98 2.21
N THR A 101 -7.46 2.84 1.85
CA THR A 101 -6.98 1.52 2.31
C THR A 101 -5.53 1.25 1.90
N ILE A 102 -5.15 1.55 0.66
CA ILE A 102 -3.78 1.37 0.17
C ILE A 102 -2.83 2.27 0.97
N ALA A 103 -3.15 3.56 1.10
CA ALA A 103 -2.31 4.53 1.79
C ALA A 103 -2.07 4.16 3.26
N THR A 104 -3.11 3.69 3.99
CA THR A 104 -2.96 3.17 5.36
C THR A 104 -2.12 1.89 5.38
N ARG A 105 -2.35 0.94 4.45
CA ARG A 105 -1.61 -0.33 4.40
C ARG A 105 -0.11 -0.15 4.16
N ILE A 106 0.28 0.84 3.35
CA ILE A 106 1.69 1.13 3.05
C ILE A 106 2.29 2.20 3.98
N GLY A 107 1.55 2.68 4.98
CA GLY A 107 2.03 3.60 6.02
C GLY A 107 2.25 5.04 5.54
N LEU A 108 1.50 5.52 4.55
CA LEU A 108 1.56 6.91 4.09
C LEU A 108 0.64 7.86 4.87
N ILE A 109 -0.39 7.34 5.54
CA ILE A 109 -1.37 8.08 6.37
C ILE A 109 -1.74 7.31 7.63
#